data_AF-A0A642C1S3-F1
#
_entry.id   AF-A0A642C1S3-F1
#
_cell.length_a   1.000
_cell.length_b   1.000
_cell.length_c   1.000
_cell.angle_alpha   90.00
_cell.angle_beta   90.00
_cell.angle_gamma   90.00
#
_symmetry.space_group_name_H-M   'P 1'
#
loop_
_entity.id
_entity.type
_entity.pdbx_description
1 polymer ?
#
loop_
_entity_poly.entity_id
_entity_poly.type
_entity_poly.pdbx_seq_one_letter_code
_entity_poly.pdbx_strand_id
1 'polypeptide(L)'
;NEKYGVRRYGFHGTSHRYVSKRVCEFLGVNPVGQKIITCHIGNGGSIAAIKDGKCIDTTMGLTPLEGLMMGTRSGDIDAGAVTFIMEKEGLNTTGISNLLNKKSGVLGISGVSSDMRELLAACANGNERAILAEKMYYYRIKKYIGAYAAALGGVDIILFTGGVGENQFECRESVCKDMEFMGIKLDNNVNAKVRGEEAIISTADSKVKVVVIPTDEELLIASDTMDILKK
;
A
#
# COMPACT_ATOMS: atom_id res chain seq x y z
N ASN A 1 19.50 -19.22 3.82
CA ASN A 1 18.42 -19.03 2.83
C ASN A 1 18.03 -20.30 2.10
N GLU A 2 18.97 -21.11 1.61
CA GLU A 2 18.64 -22.34 0.84
C GLU A 2 17.86 -23.42 1.63
N LYS A 3 18.28 -23.73 2.86
CA LYS A 3 17.67 -24.81 3.67
C LYS A 3 16.19 -24.60 4.01
N TYR A 4 15.77 -23.35 4.20
CA TYR A 4 14.43 -23.01 4.73
C TYR A 4 13.60 -22.13 3.79
N GLY A 5 14.11 -21.85 2.59
CA GLY A 5 13.39 -21.01 1.60
C GLY A 5 13.14 -19.58 2.09
N VAL A 6 13.97 -19.04 2.98
CA VAL A 6 13.79 -17.67 3.51
C VAL A 6 14.10 -16.67 2.40
N ARG A 7 13.05 -16.03 1.90
CA ARG A 7 13.08 -15.01 0.85
C ARG A 7 11.82 -14.14 0.92
N ARG A 8 11.83 -13.02 0.19
CA ARG A 8 10.61 -12.27 -0.11
C ARG A 8 9.69 -13.12 -1.00
N TYR A 9 8.44 -13.26 -0.58
CA TYR A 9 7.35 -13.85 -1.36
C TYR A 9 6.39 -12.75 -1.83
N GLY A 10 5.95 -11.89 -0.90
CA GLY A 10 4.91 -10.90 -1.16
C GLY A 10 3.49 -11.47 -1.07
N PHE A 11 2.53 -10.57 -0.85
CA PHE A 11 1.11 -10.88 -0.72
C PHE A 11 0.27 -9.79 -1.40
N HIS A 12 -1.05 -9.97 -1.43
CA HIS A 12 -1.98 -9.22 -2.31
C HIS A 12 -1.67 -9.40 -3.80
N GLY A 13 -1.10 -10.56 -4.18
CA GLY A 13 -0.71 -10.84 -5.57
C GLY A 13 -1.89 -10.81 -6.54
N THR A 14 -3.04 -11.36 -6.13
CA THR A 14 -4.30 -11.32 -6.89
C THR A 14 -4.73 -9.88 -7.12
N SER A 15 -4.85 -9.08 -6.05
CA SER A 15 -5.18 -7.65 -6.17
C SER A 15 -4.19 -6.89 -7.07
N HIS A 16 -2.88 -6.96 -6.81
CA HIS A 16 -1.86 -6.26 -7.60
C HIS A 16 -1.88 -6.66 -9.08
N ARG A 17 -2.10 -7.94 -9.39
CA ARG A 17 -2.24 -8.43 -10.76
C ARG A 17 -3.51 -7.90 -11.42
N TYR A 18 -4.64 -7.91 -10.72
CA TYR A 18 -5.90 -7.40 -11.24
C TYR A 18 -5.79 -5.90 -11.59
N VAL A 19 -5.42 -5.07 -10.60
CA VAL A 19 -5.45 -3.60 -10.77
C VAL A 19 -4.40 -3.09 -11.75
N SER A 20 -3.25 -3.76 -11.87
CA SER A 20 -2.21 -3.37 -12.83
C SER A 20 -2.60 -3.67 -14.27
N LYS A 21 -3.36 -4.74 -14.51
CA LYS A 21 -3.97 -5.00 -15.81
C LYS A 21 -5.11 -4.01 -16.07
N ARG A 22 -6.00 -3.84 -15.09
CA ARG A 22 -7.19 -3.01 -15.21
C ARG A 22 -6.87 -1.54 -15.47
N VAL A 23 -5.84 -0.98 -14.82
CA VAL A 23 -5.42 0.41 -15.07
C VAL A 23 -4.93 0.61 -16.51
N CYS A 24 -4.28 -0.40 -17.10
CA CYS A 24 -3.83 -0.32 -18.49
C CYS A 24 -5.02 -0.29 -19.45
N GLU A 25 -6.02 -1.14 -19.20
CA GLU A 25 -7.29 -1.14 -19.95
C GLU A 25 -8.03 0.20 -19.82
N PHE A 26 -8.14 0.71 -18.59
CA PHE A 26 -8.81 1.97 -18.27
C PHE A 26 -8.16 3.18 -18.95
N LEU A 27 -6.82 3.22 -18.97
CA LEU A 27 -6.07 4.30 -19.61
C LEU A 27 -5.87 4.09 -21.13
N GLY A 28 -6.25 2.93 -21.68
CA GLY A 28 -6.03 2.60 -23.09
C GLY A 28 -4.55 2.44 -23.46
N VAL A 29 -3.72 1.93 -22.55
CA VAL A 29 -2.28 1.73 -22.75
C VAL A 29 -1.89 0.26 -22.74
N ASN A 30 -0.78 -0.08 -23.40
CA ASN A 30 -0.22 -1.43 -23.34
C ASN A 30 0.56 -1.61 -22.03
N PRO A 31 0.41 -2.72 -21.28
CA PRO A 31 1.22 -2.98 -20.08
C PRO A 31 2.73 -3.11 -20.37
N VAL A 32 3.13 -3.56 -21.55
CA VAL A 32 4.53 -3.62 -21.97
C VAL A 32 5.04 -2.20 -22.24
N GLY A 33 6.16 -1.84 -21.63
CA GLY A 33 6.74 -0.50 -21.66
C GLY A 33 6.32 0.39 -20.49
N GLN A 34 5.38 -0.04 -19.65
CA GLN A 34 4.89 0.74 -18.50
C GLN A 34 5.63 0.39 -17.21
N LYS A 35 5.86 1.43 -16.39
CA LYS A 35 6.33 1.37 -15.02
C LYS A 35 5.21 1.78 -14.09
N ILE A 36 4.62 0.80 -13.42
CA ILE A 36 3.42 0.97 -12.60
C ILE A 36 3.77 0.71 -11.14
N ILE A 37 3.31 1.58 -10.24
CA ILE A 37 3.34 1.34 -8.79
C ILE A 37 1.90 1.14 -8.33
N THR A 38 1.62 -0.04 -7.78
CA THR A 38 0.30 -0.39 -7.26
C THR A 38 0.27 -0.30 -5.74
N CYS A 39 -0.62 0.54 -5.22
CA CYS A 39 -0.77 0.77 -3.78
C CYS A 39 -2.06 0.09 -3.30
N HIS A 40 -1.97 -1.15 -2.83
CA HIS A 40 -3.07 -1.82 -2.15
C HIS A 40 -3.07 -1.38 -0.69
N ILE A 41 -3.93 -0.42 -0.36
CA ILE A 41 -3.97 0.22 0.95
C ILE A 41 -5.30 -0.12 1.62
N GLY A 42 -5.23 -0.96 2.65
CA GLY A 42 -6.35 -1.34 3.51
C GLY A 42 -5.89 -1.53 4.95
N ASN A 43 -6.65 -2.30 5.74
CA ASN A 43 -6.23 -2.65 7.11
C ASN A 43 -4.92 -3.43 7.13
N GLY A 44 -4.71 -4.31 6.14
CA GLY A 44 -3.39 -4.73 5.68
C GLY A 44 -3.08 -4.02 4.36
N GLY A 45 -1.83 -3.57 4.17
CA GLY A 45 -1.45 -2.85 2.97
C GLY A 45 -0.12 -3.31 2.41
N SER A 46 0.01 -3.35 1.09
CA SER A 46 1.28 -3.57 0.42
C SER A 46 1.37 -2.75 -0.87
N ILE A 47 2.59 -2.46 -1.29
CA ILE A 47 2.87 -1.82 -2.58
C ILE A 47 3.60 -2.84 -3.47
N ALA A 48 3.39 -2.78 -4.78
CA ALA A 48 4.20 -3.50 -5.75
C ALA A 48 4.73 -2.58 -6.85
N ALA A 49 5.95 -2.86 -7.30
CA ALA A 49 6.58 -2.26 -8.47
C ALA A 49 6.41 -3.20 -9.65
N ILE A 50 5.77 -2.72 -10.71
CA ILE A 50 5.41 -3.52 -11.88
C ILE A 50 6.05 -2.89 -13.11
N LYS A 51 6.82 -3.70 -13.84
CA LYS A 51 7.51 -3.32 -15.06
C LYS A 51 7.10 -4.28 -16.17
N ASP A 52 6.66 -3.74 -17.31
CA ASP A 52 6.27 -4.54 -18.47
C ASP A 52 5.20 -5.60 -18.12
N GLY A 53 4.26 -5.25 -17.24
CA GLY A 53 3.22 -6.14 -16.72
C GLY A 53 3.68 -7.20 -15.72
N LYS A 54 4.94 -7.16 -15.26
CA LYS A 54 5.49 -8.11 -14.28
C LYS A 54 5.90 -7.41 -12.99
N CYS A 55 5.51 -7.98 -11.85
CA CYS A 55 5.99 -7.53 -10.55
C CYS A 55 7.49 -7.79 -10.42
N ILE A 56 8.26 -6.74 -10.12
CA ILE A 56 9.71 -6.82 -9.88
C ILE A 56 10.08 -6.60 -8.41
N ASP A 57 9.20 -5.99 -7.61
CA ASP A 57 9.38 -5.77 -6.18
C ASP A 57 8.03 -5.62 -5.47
N THR A 58 7.96 -5.95 -4.18
CA THR A 58 6.75 -5.79 -3.35
C THR A 58 7.08 -5.68 -1.87
N THR A 59 6.32 -4.88 -1.12
CA THR A 59 6.74 -4.43 0.22
C THR A 59 6.67 -5.54 1.26
N MET A 60 5.68 -6.44 1.16
CA MET A 60 5.60 -7.57 2.07
C MET A 60 6.65 -8.62 1.74
N GLY A 61 7.12 -9.27 2.80
CA GLY A 61 8.32 -10.10 2.80
C GLY A 61 8.06 -11.58 2.66
N LEU A 62 8.76 -12.33 3.51
CA LEU A 62 8.43 -13.71 3.84
C LEU A 62 7.02 -13.82 4.45
N THR A 63 6.63 -12.81 5.22
CA THR A 63 5.33 -12.72 5.90
C THR A 63 4.65 -11.39 5.59
N PRO A 64 3.35 -11.25 5.87
CA PRO A 64 2.62 -9.99 5.70
C PRO A 64 3.00 -8.88 6.71
N LEU A 65 4.07 -9.04 7.50
CA LEU A 65 4.48 -8.06 8.51
C LEU A 65 5.38 -6.95 7.92
N GLU A 66 6.25 -7.28 6.97
CA GLU A 66 7.21 -6.35 6.38
C GLU A 66 6.51 -5.27 5.53
N GLY A 67 7.14 -4.11 5.42
CA GLY A 67 6.73 -3.04 4.54
C GLY A 67 6.00 -1.91 5.26
N LEU A 68 4.78 -1.65 4.81
CA LEU A 68 3.97 -0.55 5.32
C LEU A 68 3.65 -0.75 6.81
N MET A 69 3.55 0.36 7.54
CA MET A 69 2.79 0.37 8.79
C MET A 69 1.33 0.08 8.42
N MET A 70 0.66 -0.81 9.17
CA MET A 70 -0.72 -1.22 8.86
C MET A 70 -1.63 -0.95 10.06
N GLY A 71 -2.88 -1.45 10.04
CA GLY A 71 -3.81 -1.23 11.15
C GLY A 71 -3.27 -1.72 12.49
N THR A 72 -2.84 -2.98 12.56
CA THR A 72 -2.27 -3.60 13.78
C THR A 72 -0.84 -4.12 13.62
N ARG A 73 -0.31 -4.12 12.39
CA ARG A 73 1.03 -4.63 12.07
C ARG A 73 2.04 -3.48 12.06
N SER A 74 3.24 -3.74 12.59
CA SER A 74 4.30 -2.74 12.71
C SER A 74 4.77 -2.19 11.36
N GLY A 75 4.82 -3.03 10.32
CA GLY A 75 5.62 -2.73 9.14
C GLY A 75 7.12 -2.84 9.47
N ASP A 76 7.92 -2.15 8.69
CA ASP A 76 9.37 -2.11 8.88
C ASP A 76 9.78 -1.49 10.21
N ILE A 77 10.62 -2.21 10.93
CA ILE A 77 11.25 -1.81 12.18
C ILE A 77 12.70 -2.29 12.21
N ASP A 78 13.51 -1.67 13.07
CA ASP A 78 14.86 -2.11 13.33
C ASP A 78 14.86 -3.49 14.02
N ALA A 79 15.55 -4.47 13.44
CA ALA A 79 15.69 -5.80 14.01
C ALA A 79 16.38 -5.78 15.38
N GLY A 80 17.31 -4.84 15.63
CA GLY A 80 17.93 -4.67 16.94
C GLY A 80 16.95 -4.17 18.01
N ALA A 81 15.98 -3.33 17.63
CA ALA A 81 14.92 -2.91 18.54
C ALA A 81 14.00 -4.08 18.94
N VAL A 82 13.78 -5.05 18.05
CA VAL A 82 13.01 -6.26 18.32
C VAL A 82 13.70 -7.11 19.40
N THR A 83 15.00 -7.38 19.26
CA THR A 83 15.72 -8.15 20.28
C THR A 83 15.82 -7.40 21.61
N PHE A 84 16.02 -6.08 21.55
CA PHE A 84 16.04 -5.24 22.74
C PHE A 84 14.73 -5.32 23.54
N ILE A 85 13.57 -5.17 22.91
CA ILE A 85 12.28 -5.22 23.63
C ILE A 85 11.98 -6.64 24.14
N MET A 86 12.40 -7.68 23.40
CA MET A 86 12.27 -9.07 23.86
C MET A 86 13.02 -9.30 25.17
N GLU A 87 14.26 -8.82 25.27
CA GLU A 87 15.07 -8.94 26.48
C GLU A 87 14.50 -8.12 27.64
N LYS A 88 14.06 -6.89 27.38
CA LYS A 88 13.54 -5.98 28.42
C LYS A 88 12.22 -6.43 29.02
N GLU A 89 11.32 -6.97 28.19
CA GLU A 89 9.97 -7.37 28.60
C GLU A 89 9.85 -8.89 28.81
N GLY A 90 10.94 -9.64 28.68
CA GLY A 90 10.93 -11.10 28.81
C GLY A 90 10.05 -11.81 27.76
N LEU A 91 9.92 -11.24 26.55
CA LEU A 91 9.06 -11.79 25.51
C LEU A 91 9.78 -12.92 24.76
N ASN A 92 9.09 -14.05 24.62
CA ASN A 92 9.48 -15.10 23.68
C ASN A 92 9.03 -14.78 22.24
N THR A 93 9.34 -15.67 21.30
CA THR A 93 9.00 -15.52 19.87
C THR A 93 7.49 -15.35 19.62
N THR A 94 6.63 -16.02 20.38
CA THR A 94 5.18 -15.86 20.31
C THR A 94 4.75 -14.48 20.82
N GLY A 95 5.33 -14.03 21.94
CA GLY A 95 5.04 -12.74 22.55
C GLY A 95 5.37 -11.57 21.62
N ILE A 96 6.59 -11.58 21.05
CA ILE A 96 7.00 -10.54 20.10
C ILE A 96 6.19 -10.60 18.80
N SER A 97 5.88 -11.79 18.29
CA SER A 97 5.02 -11.94 17.10
C SER A 97 3.63 -11.34 17.33
N ASN A 98 3.03 -11.57 18.51
CA ASN A 98 1.75 -10.97 18.88
C ASN A 98 1.86 -9.44 18.97
N LEU A 99 2.88 -8.92 19.65
CA LEU A 99 3.13 -7.47 19.75
C LEU A 99 3.21 -6.82 18.37
N LEU A 100 4.03 -7.39 17.47
CA LEU A 100 4.26 -6.84 16.13
C LEU A 100 3.06 -6.98 15.19
N ASN A 101 2.24 -8.03 15.32
CA ASN A 101 1.11 -8.28 14.41
C ASN A 101 -0.24 -7.73 14.88
N LYS A 102 -0.44 -7.60 16.19
CA LYS A 102 -1.78 -7.34 16.77
C LYS A 102 -1.85 -6.08 17.63
N LYS A 103 -0.73 -5.59 18.14
CA LYS A 103 -0.67 -4.46 19.09
C LYS A 103 0.17 -3.29 18.59
N SER A 104 0.60 -3.32 17.32
CA SER A 104 1.46 -2.32 16.70
C SER A 104 0.67 -1.50 15.66
N GLY A 105 1.37 -0.88 14.72
CA GLY A 105 0.76 -0.17 13.62
C GLY A 105 0.00 1.08 14.06
N VAL A 106 -1.03 1.44 13.30
CA VAL A 106 -1.93 2.56 13.60
C VAL A 106 -2.53 2.42 15.01
N LEU A 107 -2.97 1.22 15.38
CA LEU A 107 -3.51 0.94 16.71
C LEU A 107 -2.50 1.23 17.82
N GLY A 108 -1.28 0.71 17.69
CA GLY A 108 -0.23 0.87 18.71
C GLY A 108 0.18 2.32 18.93
N ILE A 109 0.29 3.10 17.84
CA ILE A 109 0.68 4.52 17.92
C ILE A 109 -0.49 5.37 18.42
N SER A 110 -1.68 5.22 17.83
CA SER A 110 -2.84 6.06 18.18
C SER A 110 -3.40 5.73 19.57
N GLY A 111 -3.43 4.45 19.95
CA GLY A 111 -4.19 3.97 21.10
C GLY A 111 -5.71 4.06 20.92
N VAL A 112 -6.19 4.33 19.70
CA VAL A 112 -7.62 4.53 19.38
C VAL A 112 -8.19 3.29 18.71
N SER A 113 -7.76 3.02 17.47
CA SER A 113 -8.33 1.96 16.64
C SER A 113 -7.34 1.57 15.53
N SER A 114 -7.52 0.37 14.97
CA SER A 114 -6.89 -0.02 13.70
C SER A 114 -7.73 0.38 12.48
N ASP A 115 -8.98 0.83 12.69
CA ASP A 115 -9.84 1.33 11.61
C ASP A 115 -9.48 2.77 11.25
N MET A 116 -9.13 3.00 9.99
CA MET A 116 -8.72 4.32 9.52
C MET A 116 -9.84 5.36 9.58
N ARG A 117 -11.13 4.97 9.54
CA ARG A 117 -12.25 5.91 9.68
C ARG A 117 -12.34 6.46 11.09
N GLU A 118 -12.16 5.59 12.08
CA GLU A 118 -12.12 5.97 13.49
C GLU A 118 -10.87 6.80 13.80
N LEU A 119 -9.74 6.46 13.18
CA LEU A 119 -8.52 7.28 13.26
C LEU A 119 -8.76 8.70 12.75
N LEU A 120 -9.32 8.87 11.54
CA LEU A 120 -9.58 10.18 10.95
C LEU A 120 -10.57 11.00 11.79
N ALA A 121 -11.61 10.37 12.34
CA ALA A 121 -12.52 11.03 13.27
C ALA A 121 -11.78 11.53 14.53
N ALA A 122 -10.86 10.74 15.07
CA ALA A 122 -10.02 11.17 16.20
C ALA A 122 -9.05 12.29 15.81
N CYS A 123 -8.47 12.27 14.61
CA CYS A 123 -7.65 13.36 14.08
C CYS A 123 -8.45 14.67 13.99
N ALA A 124 -9.68 14.61 13.44
CA ALA A 124 -10.57 15.76 13.32
C ALA A 124 -10.96 16.36 14.69
N ASN A 125 -11.02 15.52 15.73
CA ASN A 125 -11.25 15.94 17.11
C ASN A 125 -9.97 16.40 17.83
N GLY A 126 -8.83 16.51 17.14
CA GLY A 126 -7.58 17.01 17.70
C GLY A 126 -6.77 16.02 18.52
N ASN A 127 -7.01 14.71 18.39
CA ASN A 127 -6.22 13.70 19.09
C ASN A 127 -4.79 13.63 18.52
N GLU A 128 -3.81 14.11 19.29
CA GLU A 128 -2.41 14.19 18.86
C GLU A 128 -1.80 12.84 18.48
N ARG A 129 -2.14 11.76 19.19
CA ARG A 129 -1.64 10.41 18.88
C ARG A 129 -2.25 9.86 17.60
N ALA A 130 -3.52 10.15 17.33
CA ALA A 130 -4.16 9.78 16.07
C ALA A 130 -3.49 10.51 14.89
N ILE A 131 -3.27 11.82 15.03
CA ILE A 131 -2.59 12.64 14.02
C ILE A 131 -1.16 12.13 13.77
N LEU A 132 -0.43 11.74 14.82
CA LEU A 132 0.89 11.15 14.68
C LEU A 132 0.84 9.81 13.92
N ALA A 133 -0.09 8.92 14.29
CA ALA A 133 -0.25 7.62 13.64
C ALA A 133 -0.59 7.79 12.15
N GLU A 134 -1.51 8.68 11.81
CA GLU A 134 -1.88 9.02 10.43
C GLU A 134 -0.65 9.51 9.64
N LYS A 135 0.09 10.50 10.17
CA LYS A 135 1.30 11.02 9.52
C LYS A 135 2.34 9.94 9.28
N MET A 136 2.57 9.07 10.27
CA MET A 136 3.51 7.94 10.13
C MET A 136 3.04 6.93 9.07
N TYR A 137 1.74 6.66 8.98
CA TYR A 137 1.13 5.78 7.99
C TYR A 137 1.35 6.30 6.57
N TYR A 138 0.94 7.55 6.30
CA TYR A 138 1.10 8.17 4.98
C TYR A 138 2.56 8.35 4.59
N TYR A 139 3.41 8.75 5.54
CA TYR A 139 4.84 8.90 5.29
C TYR A 139 5.49 7.58 4.83
N ARG A 140 5.11 6.44 5.43
CA ARG A 140 5.64 5.13 5.03
C ARG A 140 5.25 4.77 3.61
N ILE A 141 3.99 5.02 3.24
CA ILE A 141 3.48 4.79 1.87
C ILE A 141 4.26 5.65 0.88
N LYS A 142 4.37 6.96 1.14
CA LYS A 142 5.13 7.92 0.32
C LYS A 142 6.57 7.47 0.09
N LYS A 143 7.26 7.03 1.15
CA LYS A 143 8.64 6.51 1.05
C LYS A 143 8.75 5.32 0.10
N TYR A 144 7.81 4.38 0.18
CA TYR A 144 7.84 3.19 -0.68
C TYR A 144 7.54 3.51 -2.14
N ILE A 145 6.64 4.46 -2.42
CA ILE A 145 6.46 4.96 -3.80
C ILE A 145 7.77 5.54 -4.33
N GLY A 146 8.47 6.35 -3.54
CA GLY A 146 9.80 6.87 -3.92
C GLY A 146 10.83 5.76 -4.16
N ALA A 147 10.90 4.78 -3.26
CA ALA A 147 11.80 3.63 -3.39
C ALA A 147 11.53 2.82 -4.67
N TYR A 148 10.26 2.59 -4.99
CA TYR A 148 9.87 1.79 -6.16
C TYR A 148 9.96 2.57 -7.46
N ALA A 149 9.74 3.88 -7.45
CA ALA A 149 10.07 4.71 -8.60
C ALA A 149 11.58 4.68 -8.89
N ALA A 150 12.42 4.68 -7.85
CA ALA A 150 13.86 4.50 -8.03
C ALA A 150 14.20 3.11 -8.59
N ALA A 151 13.61 2.04 -8.04
CA ALA A 151 13.82 0.67 -8.52
C ALA A 151 13.38 0.45 -9.99
N LEU A 152 12.32 1.15 -10.42
CA LEU A 152 11.81 1.12 -11.80
C LEU A 152 12.59 2.04 -12.76
N GLY A 153 13.42 2.95 -12.23
CA GLY A 153 14.08 4.00 -13.01
C GLY A 153 13.09 5.02 -13.58
N GLY A 154 12.12 5.43 -12.78
CA GLY A 154 10.98 6.28 -13.16
C GLY A 154 9.64 5.60 -12.87
N VAL A 155 8.54 6.34 -13.03
CA VAL A 155 7.18 5.81 -12.87
C VAL A 155 6.25 6.52 -13.86
N ASP A 156 5.38 5.75 -14.51
CA ASP A 156 4.40 6.27 -15.46
C ASP A 156 3.02 6.36 -14.80
N ILE A 157 2.69 5.36 -13.97
CA ILE A 157 1.38 5.21 -13.34
C ILE A 157 1.56 4.87 -11.86
N ILE A 158 0.88 5.60 -10.98
CA ILE A 158 0.65 5.22 -9.59
C ILE A 158 -0.84 4.97 -9.44
N LEU A 159 -1.22 3.80 -8.95
CA LEU A 159 -2.62 3.51 -8.66
C LEU A 159 -2.84 3.23 -7.17
N PHE A 160 -4.00 3.66 -6.68
CA PHE A 160 -4.50 3.35 -5.35
C PHE A 160 -5.68 2.40 -5.44
N THR A 161 -5.65 1.38 -4.59
CA THR A 161 -6.69 0.36 -4.46
C THR A 161 -6.80 -0.10 -3.00
N GLY A 162 -7.75 -0.97 -2.69
CA GLY A 162 -8.03 -1.44 -1.34
C GLY A 162 -8.86 -0.45 -0.54
N GLY A 163 -9.46 -0.91 0.57
CA GLY A 163 -10.50 -0.16 1.27
C GLY A 163 -10.13 1.27 1.68
N VAL A 164 -8.86 1.56 1.99
CA VAL A 164 -8.37 2.92 2.28
C VAL A 164 -8.01 3.66 0.99
N GLY A 165 -7.26 3.01 0.10
CA GLY A 165 -6.82 3.62 -1.17
C GLY A 165 -7.97 4.05 -2.07
N GLU A 166 -9.09 3.31 -2.05
CA GLU A 166 -10.29 3.60 -2.85
C GLU A 166 -11.16 4.70 -2.26
N ASN A 167 -11.23 4.81 -0.92
CA ASN A 167 -12.28 5.58 -0.25
C ASN A 167 -11.79 6.81 0.51
N GLN A 168 -10.50 6.89 0.86
CA GLN A 168 -9.95 7.97 1.66
C GLN A 168 -9.08 8.90 0.80
N PHE A 169 -9.64 10.02 0.40
CA PHE A 169 -8.95 11.00 -0.44
C PHE A 169 -7.77 11.65 0.30
N GLU A 170 -7.87 11.78 1.63
CA GLU A 170 -6.85 12.34 2.52
C GLU A 170 -5.56 11.51 2.48
N CYS A 171 -5.69 10.18 2.38
CA CYS A 171 -4.56 9.27 2.19
C CYS A 171 -3.85 9.55 0.86
N ARG A 172 -4.61 9.60 -0.23
CA ARG A 172 -4.05 9.82 -1.57
C ARG A 172 -3.39 11.19 -1.69
N GLU A 173 -4.05 12.23 -1.17
CA GLU A 173 -3.54 13.60 -1.14
C GLU A 173 -2.24 13.69 -0.33
N SER A 174 -2.25 13.20 0.91
CA SER A 174 -1.08 13.28 1.80
C SER A 174 0.11 12.49 1.29
N VAL A 175 -0.13 11.35 0.65
CA VAL A 175 0.93 10.51 0.07
C VAL A 175 1.55 11.19 -1.15
N CYS A 176 0.74 11.78 -2.03
CA CYS A 176 1.23 12.42 -3.26
C CYS A 176 1.76 13.84 -3.06
N LYS A 177 1.46 14.49 -1.93
CA LYS A 177 1.92 15.84 -1.60
C LYS A 177 3.46 15.94 -1.64
N ASP A 178 4.00 17.04 -2.15
CA ASP A 178 5.44 17.31 -2.26
C ASP A 178 6.20 16.24 -3.08
N MET A 179 5.55 15.64 -4.09
CA MET A 179 6.16 14.71 -5.04
C MET A 179 6.18 15.25 -6.48
N GLU A 180 5.99 16.56 -6.66
CA GLU A 180 6.01 17.25 -7.96
C GLU A 180 7.38 17.12 -8.64
N PHE A 181 8.45 16.96 -7.86
CA PHE A 181 9.80 16.68 -8.38
C PHE A 181 9.87 15.35 -9.15
N MET A 182 8.97 14.40 -8.87
CA MET A 182 8.80 13.15 -9.62
C MET A 182 7.78 13.29 -10.78
N GLY A 183 7.21 14.48 -10.98
CA GLY A 183 6.20 14.74 -12.00
C GLY A 183 4.78 14.36 -11.59
N ILE A 184 4.52 14.15 -10.29
CA ILE A 184 3.19 13.83 -9.75
C ILE A 184 2.48 15.15 -9.41
N LYS A 185 1.33 15.40 -10.04
CA LYS A 185 0.45 16.53 -9.72
C LYS A 185 -0.98 16.02 -9.54
N LEU A 186 -1.52 16.17 -8.34
CA LEU A 186 -2.86 15.71 -8.00
C LEU A 186 -3.90 16.80 -8.29
N ASP A 187 -5.05 16.41 -8.84
CA ASP A 187 -6.24 17.25 -8.85
C ASP A 187 -7.04 16.99 -7.57
N ASN A 188 -6.86 17.85 -6.56
CA ASN A 188 -7.50 17.70 -5.27
C ASN A 188 -9.04 17.78 -5.34
N ASN A 189 -9.60 18.50 -6.33
CA ASN A 189 -11.05 18.61 -6.48
C ASN A 189 -11.65 17.32 -7.00
N VAL A 190 -10.97 16.65 -7.95
CA VAL A 190 -11.37 15.33 -8.43
C VAL A 190 -11.12 14.29 -7.33
N ASN A 191 -9.93 14.30 -6.73
CA ASN A 191 -9.54 13.35 -5.68
C ASN A 191 -10.55 13.31 -4.52
N ALA A 192 -11.04 14.47 -4.05
CA ALA A 192 -11.97 14.57 -2.94
C ALA A 192 -13.36 13.93 -3.22
N LYS A 193 -13.73 13.76 -4.49
CA LYS A 193 -15.04 13.21 -4.90
C LYS A 193 -15.01 11.71 -5.15
N VAL A 194 -13.83 11.16 -5.50
CA VAL A 194 -13.67 9.76 -5.89
C VAL A 194 -13.76 8.84 -4.67
N ARG A 195 -14.71 7.91 -4.71
CA ARG A 195 -14.89 6.83 -3.72
C ARG A 195 -15.36 5.56 -4.40
N GLY A 196 -14.56 4.49 -4.32
CA GLY A 196 -14.95 3.17 -4.82
C GLY A 196 -15.23 3.12 -6.34
N GLU A 197 -14.66 4.05 -7.10
CA GLU A 197 -14.85 4.15 -8.55
C GLU A 197 -13.51 4.34 -9.27
N GLU A 198 -13.47 3.98 -10.55
CA GLU A 198 -12.29 4.18 -11.40
C GLU A 198 -12.17 5.65 -11.80
N ALA A 199 -11.05 6.28 -11.47
CA ALA A 199 -10.85 7.69 -11.78
C ALA A 199 -9.38 8.06 -11.91
N ILE A 200 -9.07 8.93 -12.89
CA ILE A 200 -7.80 9.65 -12.94
C ILE A 200 -7.90 10.82 -11.97
N ILE A 201 -7.03 10.84 -10.97
CA ILE A 201 -6.97 11.90 -9.95
C ILE A 201 -5.75 12.80 -10.09
N SER A 202 -4.89 12.57 -11.09
CA SER A 202 -3.82 13.50 -11.46
C SER A 202 -4.31 14.57 -12.44
N THR A 203 -3.73 15.77 -12.40
CA THR A 203 -4.00 16.82 -13.38
C THR A 203 -3.60 16.40 -14.80
N ALA A 204 -4.16 17.08 -15.81
CA ALA A 204 -3.86 16.78 -17.22
C ALA A 204 -2.36 16.94 -17.55
N ASP A 205 -1.69 17.92 -16.93
CA ASP A 205 -0.27 18.22 -17.10
C ASP A 205 0.67 17.41 -16.18
N SER A 206 0.13 16.52 -15.36
CA SER A 206 0.93 15.57 -14.57
C SER A 206 1.66 14.61 -15.50
N LYS A 207 2.98 14.44 -15.29
CA LYS A 207 3.80 13.48 -16.05
C LYS A 207 3.51 12.05 -15.63
N VAL A 208 3.21 11.84 -14.35
CA VAL A 208 2.80 10.56 -13.79
C VAL A 208 1.28 10.56 -13.68
N LYS A 209 0.61 9.53 -14.22
CA LYS A 209 -0.83 9.35 -14.02
C LYS A 209 -1.07 8.78 -12.63
N VAL A 210 -1.93 9.44 -11.86
CA VAL A 210 -2.40 8.94 -10.56
C VAL A 210 -3.84 8.51 -10.72
N VAL A 211 -4.14 7.25 -10.38
CA VAL A 211 -5.43 6.62 -10.67
C VAL A 211 -5.98 5.90 -9.44
N VAL A 212 -7.29 5.89 -9.27
CA VAL A 212 -7.99 4.98 -8.34
C VAL A 212 -8.58 3.85 -9.17
N ILE A 213 -8.32 2.60 -8.77
CA ILE A 213 -8.92 1.40 -9.38
C ILE A 213 -9.42 0.51 -8.24
N PRO A 214 -10.73 0.32 -8.07
CA PRO A 214 -11.24 -0.64 -7.11
C PRO A 214 -10.74 -2.05 -7.42
N THR A 215 -10.25 -2.77 -6.41
CA THR A 215 -9.82 -4.17 -6.62
C THR A 215 -11.03 -5.10 -6.58
N ASP A 216 -11.01 -6.13 -7.43
CA ASP A 216 -12.00 -7.22 -7.41
C ASP A 216 -11.24 -8.56 -7.43
N GLU A 217 -10.90 -9.04 -6.24
CA GLU A 217 -10.10 -10.27 -6.10
C GLU A 217 -10.95 -11.50 -6.43
N GLU A 218 -12.23 -11.47 -6.09
CA GLU A 218 -13.22 -12.50 -6.37
C GLU A 218 -13.41 -12.71 -7.88
N LEU A 219 -13.55 -11.64 -8.66
CA LEU A 219 -13.64 -11.72 -10.12
C LEU A 219 -12.37 -12.32 -10.73
N LEU A 220 -11.18 -11.96 -10.22
CA LEU A 220 -9.93 -12.54 -10.74
C LEU A 220 -9.86 -14.04 -10.44
N ILE A 221 -10.22 -14.46 -9.23
CA ILE A 221 -10.27 -15.88 -8.85
C ILE A 221 -11.28 -16.64 -9.72
N ALA A 222 -12.47 -16.09 -9.95
CA ALA A 222 -13.48 -16.69 -10.82
C ALA A 222 -12.99 -16.81 -12.27
N SER A 223 -12.32 -15.77 -12.78
CA SER A 223 -11.77 -15.76 -14.13
C SER A 223 -10.67 -16.82 -14.32
N ASP A 224 -9.70 -16.86 -13.40
CA ASP A 224 -8.63 -17.87 -13.44
C ASP A 224 -9.20 -19.29 -13.30
N THR A 225 -10.21 -19.49 -12.46
CA THR A 225 -10.89 -20.79 -12.31
C THR A 225 -11.50 -21.24 -13.63
N MET A 226 -12.21 -20.35 -14.32
CA MET A 226 -12.83 -20.64 -15.61
C MET A 226 -11.78 -20.92 -16.70
N ASP A 227 -10.68 -20.17 -16.72
CA ASP A 227 -9.60 -20.37 -17.68
C ASP A 227 -8.84 -21.69 -17.46
N ILE A 228 -8.72 -22.14 -16.21
CA ILE A 228 -8.13 -23.45 -15.88
C ILE A 228 -9.06 -24.59 -16.31
N LEU A 229 -10.38 -24.47 -16.05
CA LEU A 229 -11.36 -25.51 -16.42
C LEU A 229 -11.54 -25.69 -17.93
N LYS A 230 -11.16 -24.69 -18.73
CA LYS A 230 -11.22 -24.73 -20.21
C LYS A 230 -9.99 -25.37 -20.87
N LYS A 231 -8.96 -25.70 -20.10
CA LYS A 231 -7.77 -26.43 -20.59
C LYS A 231 -7.98 -27.93 -20.51
#